data_AF-A0A7W1UQ04-F1
#
_entry.id   AF-A0A7W1UQ04-F1
#
_cell.length_a   1.000
_cell.length_b   1.000
_cell.length_c   1.000
_cell.angle_alpha   90.00
_cell.angle_beta   90.00
_cell.angle_gamma   90.00
#
_symmetry.space_group_name_H-M   'P 1'
#
loop_
_entity.id
_entity.type
_entity.pdbx_description
1 polymer ?
#
loop_
_entity_poly.entity_id
_entity_poly.type
_entity_poly.pdbx_seq_one_letter_code
_entity_poly.pdbx_strand_id
1 'polypeptide(L)'
;MQLHKIIRLALLFIIGSSTYLSAADRYWIATATSFWNTTASWSTTSGGTSGASVPGFGDIAIFNSAKVGSCTINAAVIVAGFDVRTGYSGTISQGANTITIGTSNAIFTAGTFTGGSVAITCNGTFTLQGTSFTSTSDTLHMKSTVTNTSGTFTHNLGVVKFNATTAQTIPSWTFQNIVTTGTRAANSITLASGTVTISGTFTNTATFTSGNFINTGNTVTFNGTNSQKVPAIPYNHLTISGSYGVKSVEFASSGTVSIAGTFTNTASFAGGGFIMTSSTVDFKGGSQNIPAFTFNNLTCSGSADKTATGAVVVNGVLNIATSRILDMSTNALTGTISSTSGTGTLRTQNTGTPIPTGESWSFTVEYNGGTQSVLAGTYVNLTCSGSGDKTATGAFVVN
;
A
#
# COMPACT_ATOMS: atom_id res chain seq x y z
N MET A 1 -86.59 25.45 -9.08
CA MET A 1 -85.53 25.00 -8.14
C MET A 1 -85.40 23.50 -8.29
N GLN A 2 -84.36 23.00 -8.97
CA GLN A 2 -83.71 21.70 -8.74
C GLN A 2 -82.67 21.44 -9.84
N LEU A 3 -81.50 21.06 -9.35
CA LEU A 3 -80.19 21.01 -9.95
C LEU A 3 -79.99 19.66 -10.66
N HIS A 4 -79.49 19.62 -11.90
CA HIS A 4 -78.95 18.39 -12.48
C HIS A 4 -77.50 18.63 -12.92
N LYS A 5 -76.57 18.34 -12.01
CA LYS A 5 -75.13 18.30 -12.26
C LYS A 5 -74.82 17.10 -13.15
N ILE A 6 -74.44 17.34 -14.41
CA ILE A 6 -73.76 16.33 -15.23
C ILE A 6 -72.27 16.43 -14.90
N ILE A 7 -71.78 15.49 -14.09
CA ILE A 7 -70.37 15.27 -13.81
C ILE A 7 -69.75 14.65 -15.07
N ARG A 8 -68.90 15.41 -15.78
CA ARG A 8 -67.99 14.83 -16.78
C ARG A 8 -66.70 14.43 -16.06
N LEU A 9 -66.54 13.13 -15.84
CA LEU A 9 -65.30 12.54 -15.36
C LEU A 9 -64.29 12.57 -16.54
N ALA A 10 -63.40 13.56 -16.55
CA ALA A 10 -62.26 13.56 -17.44
C ALA A 10 -61.24 12.56 -16.91
N LEU A 11 -61.15 11.40 -17.56
CA LEU A 11 -60.10 10.42 -17.31
C LEU A 11 -58.79 11.00 -17.84
N LEU A 12 -58.02 11.65 -16.97
CA LEU A 12 -56.68 12.14 -17.28
C LEU A 12 -55.75 10.93 -17.38
N PHE A 13 -55.52 10.45 -18.61
CA PHE A 13 -54.51 9.44 -18.89
C PHE A 13 -53.13 10.08 -18.76
N ILE A 14 -52.58 10.08 -17.53
CA ILE A 14 -51.18 10.42 -17.29
C ILE A 14 -50.37 9.30 -17.91
N ILE A 15 -49.95 9.49 -19.17
CA ILE A 15 -48.85 8.71 -19.74
C ILE A 15 -47.62 9.16 -18.96
N GLY A 16 -47.34 8.47 -17.86
CA GLY A 16 -46.03 8.51 -17.23
C GLY A 16 -45.05 7.99 -18.26
N SER A 17 -44.46 8.89 -19.06
CA SER A 17 -43.29 8.56 -19.87
C SER A 17 -42.17 8.29 -18.88
N SER A 18 -42.07 7.04 -18.44
CA SER A 18 -40.84 6.49 -17.93
C SER A 18 -39.83 6.64 -19.06
N THR A 19 -39.07 7.73 -19.06
CA THR A 19 -37.91 7.85 -19.94
C THR A 19 -37.00 6.71 -19.52
N TYR A 20 -36.97 5.66 -20.33
CA TYR A 20 -35.91 4.67 -20.25
C TYR A 20 -34.61 5.47 -20.37
N LEU A 21 -33.89 5.62 -19.25
CA LEU A 21 -32.52 6.12 -19.23
C LEU A 21 -31.68 5.02 -19.88
N SER A 22 -31.74 4.94 -21.21
CA SER A 22 -30.90 4.05 -21.99
C SER A 22 -29.48 4.51 -21.80
N ALA A 23 -28.59 3.58 -21.45
CA ALA A 23 -27.17 3.82 -21.51
C ALA A 23 -26.81 4.36 -22.91
N ALA A 24 -26.11 5.49 -22.95
CA ALA A 24 -25.67 6.08 -24.21
C ALA A 24 -24.22 6.57 -24.11
N ASP A 25 -23.53 6.52 -25.23
CA ASP A 25 -22.24 7.17 -25.38
C ASP A 25 -22.43 8.69 -25.52
N ARG A 26 -21.56 9.44 -24.85
CA ARG A 26 -21.49 10.90 -24.94
C ARG A 26 -20.06 11.32 -25.25
N TYR A 27 -19.89 11.91 -26.42
CA TYR A 27 -18.59 12.31 -26.93
C TYR A 27 -18.33 13.78 -26.62
N TRP A 28 -17.20 14.06 -25.98
CA TRP A 28 -16.71 15.41 -25.80
C TRP A 28 -16.31 16.00 -27.16
N ILE A 29 -16.85 17.17 -27.49
CA ILE A 29 -16.67 17.80 -28.81
C ILE A 29 -16.16 19.24 -28.76
N ALA A 30 -15.72 19.74 -27.61
CA ALA A 30 -15.18 21.10 -27.54
C ALA A 30 -13.85 21.22 -28.29
N THR A 31 -13.68 22.30 -29.08
CA THR A 31 -12.43 22.64 -29.78
C THR A 31 -11.50 23.51 -28.95
N ALA A 32 -12.03 24.17 -27.93
CA ALA A 32 -11.33 24.99 -26.95
C ALA A 32 -11.76 24.57 -25.54
N THR A 33 -11.20 25.19 -24.50
CA THR A 33 -11.62 24.93 -23.11
C THR A 33 -13.12 25.18 -22.96
N SER A 34 -13.84 24.20 -22.42
CA SER A 34 -15.27 24.29 -22.13
C SER A 34 -15.62 23.60 -20.83
N PHE A 35 -16.88 23.71 -20.40
CA PHE A 35 -17.37 23.12 -19.17
C PHE A 35 -18.05 21.78 -19.42
N TRP A 36 -17.90 20.87 -18.44
CA TRP A 36 -18.59 19.58 -18.40
C TRP A 36 -20.11 19.75 -18.48
N ASN A 37 -20.67 20.62 -17.65
CA ASN A 37 -22.12 20.83 -17.55
C ASN A 37 -22.64 21.81 -18.60
N THR A 38 -22.32 21.57 -19.88
CA THR A 38 -22.77 22.36 -21.02
C THR A 38 -23.12 21.42 -22.17
N THR A 39 -24.39 21.38 -22.57
CA THR A 39 -24.87 20.47 -23.63
C THR A 39 -24.20 20.71 -24.98
N ALA A 40 -23.76 21.95 -25.26
CA ALA A 40 -23.00 22.26 -26.46
C ALA A 40 -21.61 21.59 -26.52
N SER A 41 -21.08 21.11 -25.39
CA SER A 41 -19.81 20.39 -25.33
C SER A 41 -19.93 18.90 -25.65
N TRP A 42 -21.15 18.38 -25.82
CA TRP A 42 -21.43 16.95 -25.98
C TRP A 42 -22.12 16.63 -27.30
N SER A 43 -21.80 15.44 -27.84
CA SER A 43 -22.45 14.84 -29.00
C SER A 43 -22.82 13.37 -28.74
N THR A 44 -23.80 12.86 -29.47
CA THR A 44 -24.17 11.43 -29.47
C THR A 44 -23.22 10.58 -30.33
N THR A 45 -22.36 11.22 -31.14
CA THR A 45 -21.40 10.55 -32.02
C THR A 45 -20.04 11.23 -31.98
N SER A 46 -18.97 10.47 -32.22
CA SER A 46 -17.60 11.00 -32.26
C SER A 46 -17.45 12.11 -33.30
N GLY A 47 -17.16 13.34 -32.86
CA GLY A 47 -16.97 14.50 -33.73
C GLY A 47 -18.26 15.04 -34.39
N GLY A 48 -19.43 14.55 -33.97
CA GLY A 48 -20.73 14.95 -34.50
C GLY A 48 -21.19 16.33 -34.03
N THR A 49 -22.47 16.63 -34.27
CA THR A 49 -23.08 17.91 -33.90
C THR A 49 -23.17 18.10 -32.40
N SER A 50 -23.11 19.36 -31.96
CA SER A 50 -23.29 19.75 -30.56
C SER A 50 -24.73 19.69 -30.10
N GLY A 51 -24.93 19.67 -28.78
CA GLY A 51 -26.25 19.77 -28.15
C GLY A 51 -26.79 18.46 -27.56
N ALA A 52 -25.97 17.41 -27.46
CA ALA A 52 -26.38 16.23 -26.71
C ALA A 52 -26.52 16.54 -25.21
N SER A 53 -27.23 15.67 -24.49
CA SER A 53 -27.32 15.78 -23.02
C SER A 53 -25.93 15.65 -22.38
N VAL A 54 -25.74 16.32 -21.24
CA VAL A 54 -24.58 16.09 -20.37
C VAL A 54 -24.64 14.62 -19.89
N PRO A 55 -23.53 13.86 -19.90
CA PRO A 55 -23.53 12.46 -19.49
C PRO A 55 -24.04 12.26 -18.05
N GLY A 56 -25.01 11.35 -17.89
CA GLY A 56 -25.58 10.95 -16.60
C GLY A 56 -25.25 9.52 -16.21
N PHE A 57 -25.90 8.99 -15.16
CA PHE A 57 -25.49 7.76 -14.48
C PHE A 57 -25.41 6.51 -15.37
N GLY A 58 -26.18 6.46 -16.46
CA GLY A 58 -26.21 5.35 -17.42
C GLY A 58 -25.24 5.54 -18.58
N ASP A 59 -24.66 6.72 -18.76
CA ASP A 59 -23.89 7.09 -19.94
C ASP A 59 -22.39 6.82 -19.77
N ILE A 60 -21.70 6.61 -20.89
CA ILE A 60 -20.24 6.62 -20.93
C ILE A 60 -19.79 7.97 -21.48
N ALA A 61 -19.00 8.71 -20.70
CA ALA A 61 -18.37 9.94 -21.15
C ALA A 61 -17.04 9.63 -21.87
N ILE A 62 -16.95 10.03 -23.13
CA ILE A 62 -15.85 9.66 -24.03
C ILE A 62 -15.09 10.92 -24.47
N PHE A 63 -13.79 10.93 -24.23
CA PHE A 63 -12.84 11.92 -24.76
C PHE A 63 -11.95 11.21 -25.78
N ASN A 64 -11.86 11.73 -27.01
CA ASN A 64 -11.07 11.07 -28.06
C ASN A 64 -10.39 12.09 -28.99
N SER A 65 -9.80 11.62 -30.07
CA SER A 65 -9.07 12.46 -31.03
C SER A 65 -9.94 13.37 -31.90
N ALA A 66 -11.28 13.21 -31.92
CA ALA A 66 -12.13 13.97 -32.82
C ALA A 66 -12.17 15.47 -32.48
N LYS A 67 -12.11 15.78 -31.18
CA LYS A 67 -12.10 17.13 -30.59
C LYS A 67 -11.38 17.08 -29.24
N VAL A 68 -10.40 17.96 -29.07
CA VAL A 68 -9.39 17.85 -28.00
C VAL A 68 -9.33 19.06 -27.07
N GLY A 69 -10.34 19.93 -27.10
CA GLY A 69 -10.43 21.06 -26.16
C GLY A 69 -10.50 20.59 -24.72
N SER A 70 -9.91 21.35 -23.80
CA SER A 70 -9.89 20.99 -22.38
C SER A 70 -11.29 21.02 -21.74
N CYS A 71 -11.54 20.16 -20.77
CA CYS A 71 -12.79 20.08 -20.02
C CYS A 71 -12.58 20.53 -18.57
N THR A 72 -13.32 21.55 -18.15
CA THR A 72 -13.43 21.93 -16.74
C THR A 72 -14.71 21.34 -16.16
N ILE A 73 -14.58 20.46 -15.17
CA ILE A 73 -15.71 19.90 -14.44
C ILE A 73 -16.23 20.98 -13.48
N ASN A 74 -17.44 21.48 -13.74
CA ASN A 74 -18.10 22.55 -13.00
C ASN A 74 -19.40 22.09 -12.30
N ALA A 75 -19.65 20.78 -12.26
CA ALA A 75 -20.74 20.15 -11.53
C ALA A 75 -20.33 18.72 -11.15
N ALA A 76 -21.08 18.09 -10.25
CA ALA A 76 -20.86 16.68 -9.90
C ALA A 76 -20.98 15.78 -11.14
N VAL A 77 -20.04 14.84 -11.28
CA VAL A 77 -20.04 13.84 -12.36
C VAL A 77 -20.55 12.52 -11.80
N ILE A 78 -21.60 11.97 -12.43
CA ILE A 78 -22.09 10.63 -12.16
C ILE A 78 -22.33 9.96 -13.51
N VAL A 79 -21.48 9.00 -13.87
CA VAL A 79 -21.50 8.32 -15.17
C VAL A 79 -21.37 6.81 -15.00
N ALA A 80 -21.82 6.03 -15.98
CA ALA A 80 -21.60 4.59 -15.98
C ALA A 80 -20.13 4.25 -16.23
N GLY A 81 -19.48 5.00 -17.13
CA GLY A 81 -18.07 4.85 -17.49
C GLY A 81 -17.43 6.18 -17.88
N PHE A 82 -16.10 6.24 -17.79
CA PHE A 82 -15.30 7.41 -18.14
C PHE A 82 -14.12 6.95 -19.00
N ASP A 83 -14.10 7.31 -20.28
CA ASP A 83 -13.19 6.74 -21.27
C ASP A 83 -12.42 7.84 -22.01
N VAL A 84 -11.16 8.03 -21.62
CA VAL A 84 -10.22 8.92 -22.30
C VAL A 84 -9.39 8.09 -23.25
N ARG A 85 -9.68 8.22 -24.55
CA ARG A 85 -9.09 7.45 -25.65
C ARG A 85 -7.85 8.10 -26.23
N THR A 86 -7.05 7.28 -26.90
CA THR A 86 -5.84 7.70 -27.62
C THR A 86 -6.13 8.87 -28.55
N GLY A 87 -5.21 9.84 -28.56
CA GLY A 87 -5.29 11.04 -29.39
C GLY A 87 -6.08 12.20 -28.77
N TYR A 88 -6.76 12.02 -27.64
CA TYR A 88 -7.19 13.16 -26.83
C TYR A 88 -5.96 13.84 -26.20
N SER A 89 -5.75 15.13 -26.46
CA SER A 89 -4.59 15.89 -25.97
C SER A 89 -4.94 16.96 -24.93
N GLY A 90 -6.24 17.16 -24.66
CA GLY A 90 -6.71 18.18 -23.73
C GLY A 90 -6.47 17.83 -22.26
N THR A 91 -6.79 18.79 -21.38
CA THR A 91 -6.78 18.60 -19.93
C THR A 91 -8.21 18.44 -19.43
N ILE A 92 -8.45 17.44 -18.58
CA ILE A 92 -9.69 17.28 -17.82
C ILE A 92 -9.42 17.69 -16.38
N SER A 93 -10.02 18.80 -15.96
CA SER A 93 -9.83 19.39 -14.63
C SER A 93 -11.03 19.10 -13.74
N GLN A 94 -10.83 18.37 -12.65
CA GLN A 94 -11.89 18.01 -11.70
C GLN A 94 -12.50 19.24 -10.98
N GLY A 95 -11.65 20.19 -10.57
CA GLY A 95 -12.05 21.26 -9.66
C GLY A 95 -12.51 20.73 -8.29
N ALA A 96 -13.48 21.40 -7.67
CA ALA A 96 -14.04 21.01 -6.37
C ALA A 96 -15.34 20.19 -6.52
N ASN A 97 -15.37 19.25 -7.46
CA ASN A 97 -16.56 18.44 -7.77
C ASN A 97 -16.31 16.95 -7.54
N THR A 98 -17.33 16.24 -7.06
CA THR A 98 -17.29 14.78 -6.98
C THR A 98 -17.28 14.17 -8.37
N ILE A 99 -16.54 13.07 -8.53
CA ILE A 99 -16.61 12.22 -9.73
C ILE A 99 -16.94 10.81 -9.28
N THR A 100 -18.08 10.29 -9.71
CA THR A 100 -18.48 8.90 -9.50
C THR A 100 -18.62 8.19 -10.83
N ILE A 101 -17.76 7.21 -11.04
CA ILE A 101 -17.73 6.36 -12.22
C ILE A 101 -18.31 5.00 -11.81
N GLY A 102 -19.33 4.57 -12.53
CA GLY A 102 -20.03 3.31 -12.34
C GLY A 102 -19.16 2.10 -12.70
N THR A 103 -19.82 0.99 -13.01
CA THR A 103 -19.16 -0.29 -13.28
C THR A 103 -18.66 -0.46 -14.71
N SER A 104 -18.92 0.49 -15.61
CA SER A 104 -18.43 0.48 -17.01
C SER A 104 -17.02 1.03 -17.15
N ASN A 105 -16.23 0.93 -16.08
CA ASN A 105 -14.80 1.23 -15.99
C ASN A 105 -14.42 2.72 -16.13
N ALA A 106 -13.23 3.02 -15.62
CA ALA A 106 -12.53 4.28 -15.77
C ALA A 106 -11.26 4.01 -16.57
N ILE A 107 -11.18 4.49 -17.81
CA ILE A 107 -10.13 4.18 -18.77
C ILE A 107 -9.41 5.48 -19.16
N PHE A 108 -8.10 5.53 -18.93
CA PHE A 108 -7.26 6.71 -19.10
C PHE A 108 -6.07 6.41 -20.02
N THR A 109 -6.25 6.60 -21.34
CA THR A 109 -5.24 6.22 -22.35
C THR A 109 -4.48 7.39 -22.98
N ALA A 110 -4.89 8.65 -22.75
CA ALA A 110 -4.22 9.84 -23.28
C ALA A 110 -4.58 11.11 -22.51
N GLY A 111 -4.01 12.24 -22.91
CA GLY A 111 -4.29 13.55 -22.34
C GLY A 111 -3.79 13.73 -20.91
N THR A 112 -4.29 14.78 -20.26
CA THR A 112 -3.98 15.10 -18.86
C THR A 112 -5.24 15.07 -18.04
N PHE A 113 -5.21 14.42 -16.88
CA PHE A 113 -6.26 14.52 -15.87
C PHE A 113 -5.70 15.22 -14.63
N THR A 114 -6.31 16.33 -14.22
CA THR A 114 -5.93 17.11 -13.04
C THR A 114 -7.00 16.98 -11.97
N GLY A 115 -6.75 16.10 -11.00
CA GLY A 115 -7.56 15.96 -9.80
C GLY A 115 -7.51 17.23 -8.94
N GLY A 116 -8.66 17.56 -8.34
CA GLY A 116 -8.86 18.68 -7.44
C GLY A 116 -9.06 18.20 -6.01
N SER A 117 -10.00 18.80 -5.29
CA SER A 117 -10.07 18.71 -3.82
C SER A 117 -11.14 17.79 -3.24
N VAL A 118 -11.86 17.04 -4.08
CA VAL A 118 -13.02 16.23 -3.67
C VAL A 118 -12.86 14.80 -4.14
N ALA A 119 -13.47 13.84 -3.44
CA ALA A 119 -13.37 12.42 -3.75
C ALA A 119 -13.70 12.06 -5.22
N ILE A 120 -12.93 11.10 -5.74
CA ILE A 120 -13.15 10.41 -7.01
C ILE A 120 -13.45 8.94 -6.68
N THR A 121 -14.53 8.38 -7.21
CA THR A 121 -14.91 6.97 -7.01
C THR A 121 -14.95 6.22 -8.33
N CYS A 122 -14.17 5.14 -8.43
CA CYS A 122 -14.19 4.20 -9.55
C CYS A 122 -14.78 2.88 -9.08
N ASN A 123 -16.06 2.63 -9.41
CA ASN A 123 -16.74 1.38 -9.05
C ASN A 123 -16.35 0.22 -9.98
N GLY A 124 -16.07 0.50 -11.25
CA GLY A 124 -15.48 -0.43 -12.21
C GLY A 124 -13.95 -0.45 -12.17
N THR A 125 -13.35 -1.18 -13.10
CA THR A 125 -11.90 -1.26 -13.26
C THR A 125 -11.32 0.12 -13.57
N PHE A 126 -10.24 0.49 -12.87
CA PHE A 126 -9.45 1.68 -13.21
C PHE A 126 -8.27 1.25 -14.07
N THR A 127 -8.15 1.83 -15.27
CA THR A 127 -7.06 1.56 -16.21
C THR A 127 -6.29 2.84 -16.50
N LEU A 128 -4.99 2.85 -16.18
CA LEU A 128 -4.05 3.89 -16.60
C LEU A 128 -3.12 3.35 -17.70
N GLN A 129 -3.21 3.95 -18.88
CA GLN A 129 -2.51 3.54 -20.09
C GLN A 129 -2.15 4.76 -20.96
N GLY A 130 -1.46 5.75 -20.40
CA GLY A 130 -0.87 6.85 -21.19
C GLY A 130 -1.34 8.25 -20.81
N THR A 131 -2.34 8.39 -19.95
CA THR A 131 -2.70 9.69 -19.37
C THR A 131 -1.65 10.16 -18.36
N SER A 132 -1.39 11.47 -18.32
CA SER A 132 -0.76 12.11 -17.16
C SER A 132 -1.84 12.36 -16.10
N PHE A 133 -1.92 11.49 -15.11
CA PHE A 133 -2.99 11.46 -14.11
C PHE A 133 -2.52 12.01 -12.76
N THR A 134 -2.96 13.22 -12.43
CA THR A 134 -2.85 13.75 -11.07
C THR A 134 -4.10 13.37 -10.29
N SER A 135 -3.94 12.66 -9.17
CA SER A 135 -5.05 12.25 -8.30
C SER A 135 -5.73 13.45 -7.61
N THR A 136 -6.86 13.22 -6.96
CA THR A 136 -7.45 14.18 -6.01
C THR A 136 -6.63 14.31 -4.73
N SER A 137 -6.72 15.46 -4.05
CA SER A 137 -6.21 15.67 -2.69
C SER A 137 -7.11 15.15 -1.58
N ASP A 138 -8.34 14.72 -1.90
CA ASP A 138 -9.19 13.93 -1.01
C ASP A 138 -8.91 12.44 -1.28
N THR A 139 -9.94 11.62 -1.49
CA THR A 139 -9.81 10.17 -1.65
C THR A 139 -10.13 9.73 -3.08
N LEU A 140 -9.19 9.01 -3.71
CA LEU A 140 -9.43 8.21 -4.91
C LEU A 140 -9.80 6.79 -4.49
N HIS A 141 -11.08 6.43 -4.63
CA HIS A 141 -11.61 5.11 -4.30
C HIS A 141 -11.48 4.17 -5.49
N MET A 142 -10.64 3.14 -5.35
CA MET A 142 -10.53 2.01 -6.26
C MET A 142 -11.36 0.84 -5.70
N LYS A 143 -12.57 0.64 -6.24
CA LYS A 143 -13.50 -0.39 -5.78
C LYS A 143 -13.51 -1.66 -6.63
N SER A 144 -12.65 -1.74 -7.65
CA SER A 144 -12.44 -2.92 -8.47
C SER A 144 -10.94 -3.05 -8.86
N THR A 145 -10.63 -3.92 -9.82
CA THR A 145 -9.28 -4.12 -10.35
C THR A 145 -8.64 -2.80 -10.79
N VAL A 146 -7.34 -2.67 -10.55
CA VAL A 146 -6.52 -1.54 -11.03
C VAL A 146 -5.49 -2.09 -12.00
N THR A 147 -5.49 -1.55 -13.22
CA THR A 147 -4.58 -1.92 -14.29
C THR A 147 -3.73 -0.70 -14.62
N ASN A 148 -2.40 -0.85 -14.54
CA ASN A 148 -1.46 0.18 -14.94
C ASN A 148 -0.49 -0.40 -15.97
N THR A 149 -0.58 0.06 -17.22
CA THR A 149 0.32 -0.40 -18.31
C THR A 149 1.25 0.71 -18.79
N SER A 150 0.83 1.98 -18.72
CA SER A 150 1.61 3.15 -19.12
C SER A 150 0.96 4.44 -18.60
N GLY A 151 1.59 5.59 -18.82
CA GLY A 151 1.14 6.88 -18.28
C GLY A 151 1.84 7.21 -16.96
N THR A 152 1.49 8.34 -16.36
CA THR A 152 2.08 8.80 -15.11
C THR A 152 0.99 8.99 -14.06
N PHE A 153 1.28 8.56 -12.84
CA PHE A 153 0.44 8.84 -11.68
C PHE A 153 1.18 9.80 -10.75
N THR A 154 0.55 10.93 -10.46
CA THR A 154 1.04 11.93 -9.51
C THR A 154 0.04 12.05 -8.36
N HIS A 155 0.49 11.85 -7.12
CA HIS A 155 -0.36 12.10 -5.97
C HIS A 155 -0.58 13.61 -5.77
N ASN A 156 -1.77 14.01 -5.33
CA ASN A 156 -2.07 15.40 -4.96
C ASN A 156 -2.23 15.53 -3.43
N LEU A 157 -1.32 14.89 -2.69
CA LEU A 157 -1.32 14.79 -1.23
C LEU A 157 -2.52 14.00 -0.62
N GLY A 158 -3.41 13.47 -1.46
CA GLY A 158 -4.59 12.72 -1.03
C GLY A 158 -4.35 11.25 -0.68
N VAL A 159 -5.44 10.51 -0.57
CA VAL A 159 -5.48 9.08 -0.26
C VAL A 159 -5.87 8.29 -1.51
N VAL A 160 -5.14 7.21 -1.81
CA VAL A 160 -5.65 6.17 -2.70
C VAL A 160 -6.16 5.02 -1.84
N LYS A 161 -7.46 4.74 -1.95
CA LYS A 161 -8.14 3.71 -1.17
C LYS A 161 -8.46 2.49 -2.04
N PHE A 162 -7.88 1.35 -1.71
CA PHE A 162 -8.15 0.06 -2.32
C PHE A 162 -9.12 -0.72 -1.42
N ASN A 163 -10.41 -0.69 -1.77
CA ASN A 163 -11.48 -1.21 -0.92
C ASN A 163 -12.46 -2.14 -1.63
N ALA A 164 -12.03 -2.80 -2.72
CA ALA A 164 -12.81 -3.88 -3.31
C ALA A 164 -12.82 -5.13 -2.42
N THR A 165 -13.81 -5.99 -2.59
CA THR A 165 -13.79 -7.36 -2.05
C THR A 165 -13.19 -8.37 -3.04
N THR A 166 -13.06 -7.98 -4.31
CA THR A 166 -12.36 -8.73 -5.37
C THR A 166 -10.85 -8.55 -5.26
N ALA A 167 -10.09 -9.36 -6.01
CA ALA A 167 -8.64 -9.20 -6.11
C ALA A 167 -8.29 -7.80 -6.64
N GLN A 168 -7.29 -7.16 -6.05
CA GLN A 168 -6.81 -5.85 -6.47
C GLN A 168 -5.30 -5.82 -6.58
N THR A 169 -4.79 -4.96 -7.42
CA THR A 169 -3.36 -4.67 -7.52
C THR A 169 -3.11 -3.25 -7.04
N ILE A 170 -2.11 -3.06 -6.17
CA ILE A 170 -1.52 -1.76 -5.87
C ILE A 170 -0.39 -1.55 -6.88
N PRO A 171 -0.52 -0.60 -7.83
CA PRO A 171 0.51 -0.36 -8.84
C PRO A 171 1.81 0.19 -8.23
N SER A 172 2.91 0.03 -8.97
CA SER A 172 4.23 0.60 -8.63
C SER A 172 4.27 2.12 -8.88
N TRP A 173 3.49 2.87 -8.12
CA TRP A 173 3.44 4.33 -8.14
C TRP A 173 4.07 4.93 -6.88
N THR A 174 4.24 6.25 -6.92
CA THR A 174 4.47 7.05 -5.71
C THR A 174 3.13 7.55 -5.17
N PHE A 175 2.79 7.13 -3.96
CA PHE A 175 1.58 7.50 -3.24
C PHE A 175 1.90 8.47 -2.12
N GLN A 176 1.01 9.45 -1.89
CA GLN A 176 1.05 10.16 -0.61
C GLN A 176 0.55 9.24 0.50
N ASN A 177 -0.70 8.78 0.41
CA ASN A 177 -1.29 7.89 1.40
C ASN A 177 -1.97 6.70 0.72
N ILE A 178 -1.83 5.52 1.31
CA ILE A 178 -2.53 4.30 0.89
C ILE A 178 -3.42 3.83 2.03
N VAL A 179 -4.67 3.49 1.68
CA VAL A 179 -5.57 2.79 2.58
C VAL A 179 -6.05 1.51 1.90
N THR A 180 -5.85 0.37 2.56
CA THR A 180 -6.41 -0.92 2.13
C THR A 180 -7.47 -1.35 3.14
N THR A 181 -8.65 -1.71 2.65
CA THR A 181 -9.77 -2.16 3.49
C THR A 181 -10.53 -3.31 2.84
N GLY A 182 -11.57 -3.78 3.53
CA GLY A 182 -12.52 -4.77 3.04
C GLY A 182 -12.26 -6.14 3.64
N THR A 183 -13.36 -6.88 3.84
CA THR A 183 -13.31 -8.29 4.23
C THR A 183 -13.16 -9.13 2.97
N ARG A 184 -11.96 -9.67 2.76
CA ARG A 184 -11.59 -10.42 1.56
C ARG A 184 -11.55 -11.89 1.95
N ALA A 185 -12.24 -12.76 1.20
CA ALA A 185 -12.18 -14.19 1.47
C ALA A 185 -10.85 -14.78 0.97
N ALA A 186 -10.86 -15.34 -0.24
CA ALA A 186 -9.67 -15.83 -0.94
C ALA A 186 -8.99 -14.76 -1.82
N ASN A 187 -9.60 -13.58 -1.94
CA ASN A 187 -9.10 -12.54 -2.83
C ASN A 187 -7.92 -11.78 -2.21
N SER A 188 -6.81 -11.78 -2.93
CA SER A 188 -5.57 -11.13 -2.48
C SER A 188 -5.47 -9.68 -2.93
N ILE A 189 -4.57 -8.95 -2.26
CA ILE A 189 -4.05 -7.67 -2.74
C ILE A 189 -2.63 -7.91 -3.28
N THR A 190 -2.41 -7.68 -4.56
CA THR A 190 -1.10 -7.83 -5.18
C THR A 190 -0.35 -6.50 -5.13
N LEU A 191 0.88 -6.49 -4.60
CA LEU A 191 1.81 -5.40 -4.79
C LEU A 191 2.51 -5.60 -6.14
N ALA A 192 2.31 -4.69 -7.10
CA ALA A 192 2.88 -4.84 -8.44
C ALA A 192 4.41 -4.81 -8.44
N SER A 193 5.02 -5.45 -9.44
CA SER A 193 6.48 -5.46 -9.65
C SER A 193 7.02 -4.05 -9.84
N GLY A 194 8.29 -3.85 -9.47
CA GLY A 194 8.90 -2.52 -9.42
C GLY A 194 8.83 -1.93 -8.01
N THR A 195 8.78 -0.60 -7.92
CA THR A 195 8.82 0.11 -6.63
C THR A 195 7.48 0.77 -6.32
N VAL A 196 6.88 0.37 -5.19
CA VAL A 196 5.73 1.06 -4.59
C VAL A 196 6.29 2.04 -3.56
N THR A 197 6.22 3.34 -3.84
CA THR A 197 6.75 4.38 -2.96
C THR A 197 5.61 5.02 -2.16
N ILE A 198 5.81 5.20 -0.87
CA ILE A 198 4.87 5.85 0.04
C ILE A 198 5.60 7.04 0.69
N SER A 199 5.08 8.24 0.48
CA SER A 199 5.62 9.48 1.06
C SER A 199 4.88 9.94 2.33
N GLY A 200 3.75 9.32 2.64
CA GLY A 200 2.95 9.55 3.84
C GLY A 200 2.62 8.23 4.52
N THR A 201 1.34 7.94 4.75
CA THR A 201 0.94 6.77 5.55
C THR A 201 0.47 5.59 4.69
N PHE A 202 0.78 4.37 5.11
CA PHE A 202 0.13 3.16 4.60
C PHE A 202 -0.66 2.50 5.74
N THR A 203 -1.99 2.61 5.67
CA THR A 203 -2.91 1.97 6.61
C THR A 203 -3.53 0.73 5.98
N ASN A 204 -3.37 -0.42 6.64
CA ASN A 204 -4.04 -1.66 6.26
C ASN A 204 -5.06 -2.05 7.33
N THR A 205 -6.32 -2.17 6.92
CA THR A 205 -7.41 -2.78 7.70
C THR A 205 -8.16 -3.84 6.88
N ALA A 206 -7.61 -4.27 5.75
CA ALA A 206 -8.15 -5.41 5.01
C ALA A 206 -7.96 -6.70 5.83
N THR A 207 -8.98 -7.54 5.86
CA THR A 207 -8.93 -8.85 6.49
C THR A 207 -9.04 -9.93 5.44
N PHE A 208 -8.40 -11.08 5.68
CA PHE A 208 -8.35 -12.20 4.76
C PHE A 208 -8.79 -13.50 5.45
N THR A 209 -9.55 -14.36 4.75
CA THR A 209 -9.76 -15.75 5.19
C THR A 209 -8.62 -16.64 4.72
N SER A 210 -8.33 -16.62 3.42
CA SER A 210 -7.21 -17.36 2.80
C SER A 210 -6.43 -16.55 1.77
N GLY A 211 -6.96 -15.39 1.36
CA GLY A 211 -6.21 -14.41 0.58
C GLY A 211 -5.07 -13.79 1.40
N ASN A 212 -4.23 -12.98 0.75
CA ASN A 212 -3.13 -12.29 1.42
C ASN A 212 -2.69 -11.05 0.64
N PHE A 213 -1.66 -10.37 1.11
CA PHE A 213 -0.80 -9.57 0.24
C PHE A 213 0.13 -10.49 -0.55
N ILE A 214 0.11 -10.35 -1.88
CA ILE A 214 1.00 -11.07 -2.79
C ILE A 214 2.12 -10.13 -3.20
N ASN A 215 3.35 -10.61 -3.07
CA ASN A 215 4.53 -9.91 -3.56
C ASN A 215 4.95 -10.47 -4.92
N THR A 216 5.43 -9.62 -5.83
CA THR A 216 5.84 -10.01 -7.18
C THR A 216 7.30 -9.60 -7.46
N GLY A 217 8.19 -9.80 -6.49
CA GLY A 217 9.57 -9.31 -6.58
C GLY A 217 9.72 -7.79 -6.40
N ASN A 218 8.70 -7.13 -5.85
CA ASN A 218 8.65 -5.68 -5.70
C ASN A 218 9.49 -5.15 -4.52
N THR A 219 9.73 -3.84 -4.54
CA THR A 219 10.24 -3.07 -3.41
C THR A 219 9.13 -2.15 -2.91
N VAL A 220 8.88 -2.15 -1.61
CA VAL A 220 8.04 -1.13 -0.97
C VAL A 220 8.96 -0.15 -0.25
N THR A 221 8.83 1.13 -0.57
CA THR A 221 9.69 2.19 -0.06
C THR A 221 8.89 3.19 0.75
N PHE A 222 9.26 3.39 2.01
CA PHE A 222 8.86 4.52 2.84
C PHE A 222 9.98 5.57 2.81
N ASN A 223 9.76 6.69 2.14
CA ASN A 223 10.77 7.75 1.95
C ASN A 223 10.23 9.17 2.19
N GLY A 224 9.10 9.26 2.90
CA GLY A 224 8.49 10.52 3.24
C GLY A 224 9.31 11.34 4.23
N THR A 225 8.94 12.61 4.37
CA THR A 225 9.46 13.51 5.42
C THR A 225 8.47 13.71 6.57
N ASN A 226 7.23 13.25 6.40
CA ASN A 226 6.20 13.22 7.43
C ASN A 226 6.29 11.94 8.26
N SER A 227 5.55 11.86 9.36
CA SER A 227 5.40 10.59 10.07
C SER A 227 4.82 9.52 9.15
N GLN A 228 5.41 8.33 9.17
CA GLN A 228 4.98 7.21 8.33
C GLN A 228 4.60 6.00 9.18
N LYS A 229 3.77 5.14 8.59
CA LYS A 229 3.33 3.89 9.22
C LYS A 229 3.63 2.71 8.31
N VAL A 230 4.33 1.72 8.85
CA VAL A 230 4.68 0.45 8.20
C VAL A 230 3.68 -0.61 8.69
N PRO A 231 2.69 -1.01 7.86
CA PRO A 231 1.70 -2.00 8.25
C PRO A 231 2.32 -3.42 8.36
N ALA A 232 1.73 -4.26 9.20
CA ALA A 232 2.06 -5.68 9.29
C ALA A 232 1.50 -6.44 8.09
N ILE A 233 2.27 -6.47 7.01
CA ILE A 233 2.00 -7.22 5.78
C ILE A 233 3.29 -7.94 5.33
N PRO A 234 3.19 -8.95 4.44
CA PRO A 234 4.36 -9.50 3.78
C PRO A 234 4.92 -8.52 2.74
N TYR A 235 6.23 -8.27 2.83
CA TYR A 235 7.04 -7.52 1.89
C TYR A 235 8.00 -8.47 1.17
N ASN A 236 8.27 -8.19 -0.11
CA ASN A 236 9.45 -8.73 -0.77
C ASN A 236 10.69 -7.92 -0.34
N HIS A 237 10.97 -6.76 -0.93
CA HIS A 237 11.96 -5.82 -0.35
C HIS A 237 11.24 -4.71 0.42
N LEU A 238 11.79 -4.33 1.57
CA LEU A 238 11.33 -3.18 2.36
C LEU A 238 12.47 -2.17 2.47
N THR A 239 12.23 -0.94 2.04
CA THR A 239 13.15 0.18 2.18
C THR A 239 12.51 1.25 3.06
N ILE A 240 13.24 1.70 4.08
CA ILE A 240 12.90 2.89 4.86
C ILE A 240 14.07 3.86 4.73
N SER A 241 13.81 5.04 4.21
CA SER A 241 14.82 6.06 3.88
C SER A 241 14.25 7.46 4.10
N GLY A 242 15.08 8.48 3.89
CA GLY A 242 14.68 9.88 4.03
C GLY A 242 15.06 10.49 5.38
N SER A 243 14.91 11.81 5.47
CA SER A 243 15.15 12.59 6.68
C SER A 243 13.82 12.97 7.31
N TYR A 244 13.52 12.40 8.47
CA TYR A 244 12.25 12.59 9.17
C TYR A 244 12.29 13.75 10.18
N GLY A 245 13.46 14.31 10.46
CA GLY A 245 13.62 15.34 11.49
C GLY A 245 13.06 14.88 12.84
N VAL A 246 12.05 15.57 13.36
CA VAL A 246 11.38 15.24 14.62
C VAL A 246 10.22 14.23 14.46
N LYS A 247 9.93 13.79 13.24
CA LYS A 247 8.86 12.82 12.94
C LYS A 247 9.35 11.39 13.09
N SER A 248 8.41 10.45 13.14
CA SER A 248 8.70 9.05 13.43
C SER A 248 8.20 8.11 12.34
N VAL A 249 8.82 6.94 12.26
CA VAL A 249 8.32 5.79 11.48
C VAL A 249 7.77 4.76 12.45
N GLU A 250 6.46 4.58 12.44
CA GLU A 250 5.75 3.64 13.30
C GLU A 250 5.57 2.30 12.59
N PHE A 251 6.05 1.22 13.19
CA PHE A 251 5.67 -0.13 12.78
C PHE A 251 4.35 -0.53 13.43
N ALA A 252 3.61 -1.43 12.79
CA ALA A 252 2.32 -1.88 13.29
C ALA A 252 2.36 -2.33 14.77
N SER A 253 1.25 -2.12 15.47
CA SER A 253 1.05 -2.48 16.88
C SER A 253 0.53 -3.90 17.10
N SER A 254 0.64 -4.76 16.10
CA SER A 254 0.42 -6.21 16.15
C SER A 254 0.78 -6.83 14.80
N GLY A 255 0.74 -8.16 14.72
CA GLY A 255 0.98 -8.89 13.48
C GLY A 255 2.45 -8.95 13.08
N THR A 256 2.70 -9.38 11.83
CA THR A 256 4.04 -9.65 11.32
C THR A 256 4.35 -8.81 10.09
N VAL A 257 5.45 -8.07 10.16
CA VAL A 257 6.14 -7.45 9.02
C VAL A 257 7.14 -8.47 8.51
N SER A 258 6.75 -9.23 7.49
CA SER A 258 7.56 -10.35 7.01
C SER A 258 8.32 -9.94 5.75
N ILE A 259 9.63 -10.10 5.70
CA ILE A 259 10.50 -9.60 4.62
C ILE A 259 11.19 -10.78 3.95
N ALA A 260 10.86 -11.04 2.68
CA ALA A 260 11.43 -12.16 1.92
C ALA A 260 12.73 -11.82 1.19
N GLY A 261 12.92 -10.55 0.85
CA GLY A 261 14.07 -10.00 0.15
C GLY A 261 14.99 -9.23 1.09
N THR A 262 15.22 -7.95 0.81
CA THR A 262 16.14 -7.11 1.60
C THR A 262 15.36 -6.17 2.50
N PHE A 263 15.88 -5.95 3.71
CA PHE A 263 15.49 -4.81 4.53
C PHE A 263 16.59 -3.75 4.46
N THR A 264 16.28 -2.60 3.88
CA THR A 264 17.21 -1.47 3.78
C THR A 264 16.72 -0.33 4.65
N ASN A 265 17.53 0.07 5.63
CA ASN A 265 17.24 1.22 6.48
C ASN A 265 18.34 2.27 6.33
N THR A 266 17.99 3.43 5.79
CA THR A 266 18.86 4.62 5.71
C THR A 266 18.14 5.87 6.23
N ALA A 267 17.06 5.68 7.00
CA ALA A 267 16.33 6.79 7.61
C ALA A 267 17.18 7.54 8.64
N SER A 268 17.04 8.86 8.68
CA SER A 268 17.65 9.71 9.69
C SER A 268 16.62 10.54 10.45
N PHE A 269 16.93 10.82 11.72
CA PHE A 269 16.07 11.51 12.65
C PHE A 269 16.88 12.58 13.40
N ALA A 270 16.28 13.75 13.62
CA ALA A 270 16.81 14.84 14.45
C ALA A 270 16.16 14.89 15.85
N GLY A 271 15.17 14.04 16.10
CA GLY A 271 14.48 13.94 17.39
C GLY A 271 13.37 12.89 17.46
N GLY A 272 12.83 12.47 16.31
CA GLY A 272 11.96 11.31 16.23
C GLY A 272 12.75 10.00 16.18
N GLY A 273 12.09 8.93 15.74
CA GLY A 273 12.75 7.64 15.58
C GLY A 273 11.83 6.55 15.06
N PHE A 274 12.31 5.31 15.13
CA PHE A 274 11.46 4.15 14.94
C PHE A 274 10.61 3.92 16.19
N ILE A 275 9.30 3.78 15.98
CA ILE A 275 8.36 3.38 17.02
C ILE A 275 8.02 1.91 16.77
N MET A 276 8.58 1.03 17.60
CA MET A 276 8.34 -0.40 17.58
C MET A 276 7.42 -0.77 18.73
N THR A 277 6.12 -0.89 18.47
CA THR A 277 5.15 -1.11 19.55
C THR A 277 5.08 -2.56 19.99
N SER A 278 4.71 -3.48 19.10
CA SER A 278 4.55 -4.91 19.44
C SER A 278 4.58 -5.89 18.26
N SER A 279 4.68 -5.41 17.02
CA SER A 279 4.77 -6.30 15.86
C SER A 279 6.06 -7.12 15.84
N THR A 280 6.00 -8.21 15.10
CA THR A 280 7.16 -9.03 14.75
C THR A 280 7.72 -8.61 13.41
N VAL A 281 9.03 -8.38 13.33
CA VAL A 281 9.74 -8.35 12.05
C VAL A 281 10.30 -9.75 11.79
N ASP A 282 9.91 -10.35 10.67
CA ASP A 282 10.30 -11.71 10.29
C ASP A 282 11.14 -11.69 9.01
N PHE A 283 12.42 -12.07 9.14
CA PHE A 283 13.31 -12.29 8.00
C PHE A 283 13.08 -13.70 7.46
N LYS A 284 12.18 -13.81 6.47
CA LYS A 284 11.63 -15.08 5.96
C LYS A 284 12.22 -15.55 4.63
N GLY A 285 13.17 -14.81 4.07
CA GLY A 285 13.81 -15.11 2.79
C GLY A 285 14.82 -16.26 2.83
N GLY A 286 15.62 -16.37 1.78
CA GLY A 286 16.87 -17.12 1.78
C GLY A 286 17.92 -16.45 2.67
N SER A 287 19.17 -16.36 2.20
CA SER A 287 20.21 -15.65 2.98
C SER A 287 19.87 -14.17 3.04
N GLN A 288 19.84 -13.58 4.23
CA GLN A 288 19.49 -12.16 4.41
C GLN A 288 20.43 -11.47 5.38
N ASN A 289 20.68 -10.20 5.11
CA ASN A 289 21.35 -9.31 6.05
C ASN A 289 20.31 -8.64 6.96
N ILE A 290 20.61 -8.58 8.25
CA ILE A 290 19.85 -7.81 9.24
C ILE A 290 20.67 -6.55 9.57
N PRO A 291 20.21 -5.36 9.17
CA PRO A 291 20.91 -4.11 9.47
C PRO A 291 20.85 -3.78 10.95
N ALA A 292 21.67 -2.82 11.39
CA ALA A 292 21.54 -2.25 12.73
C ALA A 292 20.13 -1.69 12.93
N PHE A 293 19.39 -2.25 13.89
CA PHE A 293 18.00 -1.89 14.11
C PHE A 293 17.51 -2.34 15.48
N THR A 294 16.55 -1.60 16.02
CA THR A 294 15.82 -1.99 17.23
C THR A 294 14.50 -2.62 16.84
N PHE A 295 14.30 -3.87 17.22
CA PHE A 295 13.06 -4.62 17.01
C PHE A 295 12.27 -4.73 18.32
N ASN A 296 10.94 -4.76 18.21
CA ASN A 296 10.14 -5.28 19.32
C ASN A 296 10.31 -6.80 19.37
N ASN A 297 9.73 -7.53 18.40
CA ASN A 297 10.03 -8.95 18.22
C ASN A 297 10.81 -9.17 16.91
N LEU A 298 11.75 -10.10 16.94
CA LEU A 298 12.53 -10.53 15.77
C LEU A 298 12.31 -12.01 15.54
N THR A 299 12.02 -12.40 14.29
CA THR A 299 11.93 -13.79 13.86
C THR A 299 12.83 -14.05 12.67
N CYS A 300 13.51 -15.20 12.68
CA CYS A 300 14.30 -15.71 11.57
C CYS A 300 13.69 -17.05 11.11
N SER A 301 12.70 -17.01 10.22
CA SER A 301 11.91 -18.21 9.85
C SER A 301 12.23 -18.82 8.48
N GLY A 302 13.01 -18.14 7.64
CA GLY A 302 13.17 -18.45 6.21
C GLY A 302 13.90 -19.75 5.85
N SER A 303 14.43 -19.83 4.62
CA SER A 303 15.06 -21.05 4.09
C SER A 303 16.59 -21.08 4.20
N ALA A 304 17.23 -19.96 4.55
CA ALA A 304 18.67 -19.85 4.78
C ALA A 304 18.97 -19.00 6.02
N ASP A 305 20.26 -18.88 6.34
CA ASP A 305 20.74 -18.16 7.52
C ASP A 305 20.65 -16.64 7.39
N LYS A 306 20.62 -15.95 8.53
CA LYS A 306 20.54 -14.50 8.64
C LYS A 306 21.82 -13.99 9.25
N THR A 307 22.40 -12.93 8.68
CA THR A 307 23.65 -12.34 9.18
C THR A 307 23.42 -10.90 9.58
N ALA A 308 23.70 -10.57 10.83
CA ALA A 308 23.68 -9.19 11.29
C ALA A 308 24.85 -8.41 10.67
N THR A 309 24.56 -7.24 10.11
CA THR A 309 25.58 -6.31 9.56
C THR A 309 25.79 -5.11 10.47
N GLY A 310 25.22 -5.13 11.67
CA GLY A 310 25.32 -4.11 12.69
C GLY A 310 24.68 -4.59 14.00
N ALA A 311 24.75 -3.78 15.05
CA ALA A 311 24.15 -4.12 16.34
C ALA A 311 22.63 -4.26 16.24
N VAL A 312 22.10 -5.34 16.80
CA VAL A 312 20.66 -5.63 16.79
C VAL A 312 20.14 -5.54 18.21
N VAL A 313 19.03 -4.82 18.40
CA VAL A 313 18.34 -4.73 19.69
C VAL A 313 17.01 -5.46 19.57
N VAL A 314 16.67 -6.34 20.51
CA VAL A 314 15.37 -7.01 20.61
C VAL A 314 14.78 -6.77 22.00
N ASN A 315 13.65 -6.08 22.06
CA ASN A 315 12.99 -5.70 23.32
C ASN A 315 11.81 -6.60 23.71
N GLY A 316 11.61 -7.68 22.96
CA GLY A 316 10.52 -8.63 23.12
C GLY A 316 10.98 -10.03 22.79
N VAL A 317 10.25 -10.72 21.92
CA VAL A 317 10.50 -12.11 21.56
C VAL A 317 11.59 -12.21 20.49
N LEU A 318 12.59 -13.07 20.73
CA LEU A 318 13.52 -13.52 19.70
C LEU A 318 13.19 -14.96 19.30
N ASN A 319 12.82 -15.17 18.03
CA ASN A 319 12.61 -16.50 17.46
C ASN A 319 13.67 -16.80 16.40
N ILE A 320 14.34 -17.95 16.53
CA ILE A 320 15.22 -18.50 15.49
C ILE A 320 14.66 -19.87 15.12
N ALA A 321 14.08 -19.97 13.93
CA ALA A 321 13.43 -21.20 13.50
C ALA A 321 14.42 -22.36 13.36
N THR A 322 13.89 -23.58 13.38
CA THR A 322 14.66 -24.80 13.26
C THR A 322 15.57 -24.78 12.02
N SER A 323 16.80 -25.23 12.21
CA SER A 323 17.84 -25.26 11.17
C SER A 323 18.20 -23.89 10.57
N ARG A 324 17.84 -22.79 11.23
CA ARG A 324 18.32 -21.44 10.89
C ARG A 324 19.41 -21.01 11.83
N ILE A 325 20.37 -20.26 11.30
CA ILE A 325 21.30 -19.47 12.11
C ILE A 325 20.94 -17.98 12.02
N LEU A 326 20.89 -17.32 13.18
CA LEU A 326 21.14 -15.88 13.29
C LEU A 326 22.61 -15.69 13.65
N ASP A 327 23.42 -15.29 12.66
CA ASP A 327 24.84 -15.02 12.84
C ASP A 327 25.04 -13.53 13.13
N MET A 328 25.36 -13.23 14.38
CA MET A 328 25.64 -11.87 14.81
C MET A 328 26.99 -11.36 14.29
N SER A 329 27.85 -12.24 13.76
CA SER A 329 29.24 -11.92 13.42
C SER A 329 29.91 -11.25 14.63
N THR A 330 30.61 -10.14 14.44
CA THR A 330 31.22 -9.35 15.52
C THR A 330 30.26 -8.36 16.18
N ASN A 331 28.98 -8.31 15.79
CA ASN A 331 28.01 -7.38 16.33
C ASN A 331 27.40 -7.88 17.65
N ALA A 332 26.93 -6.94 18.48
CA ALA A 332 26.21 -7.26 19.70
C ALA A 332 24.71 -7.47 19.42
N LEU A 333 24.13 -8.48 20.07
CA LEU A 333 22.69 -8.59 20.30
C LEU A 333 22.40 -8.01 21.69
N THR A 334 21.51 -7.02 21.77
CA THR A 334 21.15 -6.39 23.05
C THR A 334 19.63 -6.23 23.17
N GLY A 335 19.17 -5.51 24.20
CA GLY A 335 17.76 -5.22 24.47
C GLY A 335 17.24 -5.95 25.69
N THR A 336 15.93 -5.84 25.89
CA THR A 336 15.19 -6.50 26.98
C THR A 336 14.45 -7.72 26.42
N ILE A 337 15.16 -8.82 26.16
CA ILE A 337 14.55 -10.01 25.58
C ILE A 337 13.55 -10.58 26.58
N SER A 338 12.26 -10.64 26.20
CA SER A 338 11.20 -11.12 27.09
C SER A 338 11.08 -12.64 27.06
N SER A 339 11.40 -13.25 25.93
CA SER A 339 11.44 -14.70 25.76
C SER A 339 12.19 -15.06 24.47
N THR A 340 12.71 -16.28 24.43
CA THR A 340 13.27 -16.88 23.22
C THR A 340 12.41 -18.05 22.77
N SER A 341 12.40 -18.35 21.47
CA SER A 341 11.71 -19.53 20.93
C SER A 341 12.36 -20.08 19.65
N GLY A 342 11.94 -21.28 19.25
CA GLY A 342 12.52 -22.00 18.13
C GLY A 342 13.70 -22.88 18.55
N THR A 343 14.32 -23.56 17.59
CA THR A 343 15.41 -24.53 17.85
C THR A 343 16.60 -24.32 16.93
N GLY A 344 16.76 -23.11 16.39
CA GLY A 344 17.89 -22.76 15.54
C GLY A 344 19.18 -22.52 16.33
N THR A 345 20.02 -21.64 15.80
CA THR A 345 21.28 -21.24 16.42
C THR A 345 21.42 -19.73 16.42
N LEU A 346 21.72 -19.16 17.59
CA LEU A 346 22.31 -17.82 17.71
C LEU A 346 23.82 -17.97 17.72
N ARG A 347 24.51 -17.43 16.72
CA ARG A 347 25.96 -17.48 16.61
C ARG A 347 26.57 -16.10 16.83
N THR A 348 27.70 -16.04 17.53
CA THR A 348 28.41 -14.78 17.79
C THR A 348 29.92 -14.94 17.80
N GLN A 349 30.60 -13.96 17.20
CA GLN A 349 32.05 -13.77 17.19
C GLN A 349 32.45 -12.51 17.97
N ASN A 350 31.49 -11.80 18.57
CA ASN A 350 31.74 -10.59 19.35
C ASN A 350 32.56 -10.91 20.60
N THR A 351 33.62 -10.14 20.83
CA THR A 351 34.60 -10.31 21.93
C THR A 351 34.35 -9.40 23.13
N GLY A 352 33.37 -8.50 23.04
CA GLY A 352 32.92 -7.62 24.13
C GLY A 352 31.77 -8.26 24.92
N THR A 353 30.60 -7.60 24.91
CA THR A 353 29.34 -8.15 25.44
C THR A 353 28.47 -8.64 24.27
N PRO A 354 28.56 -9.92 23.89
CA PRO A 354 27.97 -10.42 22.64
C PRO A 354 26.44 -10.50 22.65
N ILE A 355 25.86 -10.90 23.79
CA ILE A 355 24.42 -11.14 23.99
C ILE A 355 23.98 -10.57 25.35
N PRO A 356 22.69 -10.46 25.70
CA PRO A 356 22.30 -10.07 27.06
C PRO A 356 22.64 -11.15 28.09
N THR A 357 22.98 -10.74 29.30
CA THR A 357 23.30 -11.64 30.43
C THR A 357 22.04 -12.01 31.21
N GLY A 358 22.01 -13.19 31.82
CA GLY A 358 20.92 -13.66 32.66
C GLY A 358 19.71 -14.22 31.90
N GLU A 359 19.79 -14.27 30.56
CA GLU A 359 18.70 -14.75 29.72
C GLU A 359 18.57 -16.28 29.70
N SER A 360 17.38 -16.75 29.35
CA SER A 360 17.10 -18.15 29.05
C SER A 360 16.98 -18.37 27.55
N TRP A 361 17.91 -19.15 26.99
CA TRP A 361 18.04 -19.45 25.56
C TRP A 361 17.44 -20.82 25.23
N SER A 362 16.32 -20.81 24.51
CA SER A 362 15.58 -22.00 24.07
C SER A 362 16.18 -22.72 22.86
N PHE A 363 17.22 -22.14 22.27
CA PHE A 363 17.92 -22.64 21.09
C PHE A 363 19.43 -22.72 21.36
N THR A 364 20.20 -23.19 20.39
CA THR A 364 21.67 -23.26 20.53
C THR A 364 22.27 -21.87 20.54
N VAL A 365 23.12 -21.57 21.52
CA VAL A 365 24.00 -20.39 21.48
C VAL A 365 25.41 -20.85 21.15
N GLU A 366 25.97 -20.32 20.08
CA GLU A 366 27.30 -20.67 19.58
C GLU A 366 28.26 -19.47 19.68
N TYR A 367 29.29 -19.60 20.52
CA TYR A 367 30.41 -18.67 20.58
C TYR A 367 31.54 -19.18 19.67
N ASN A 368 31.65 -18.65 18.45
CA ASN A 368 32.54 -19.18 17.41
C ASN A 368 33.72 -18.27 17.01
N GLY A 369 33.93 -17.16 17.74
CA GLY A 369 35.01 -16.19 17.48
C GLY A 369 36.38 -16.63 18.00
N GLY A 370 37.27 -15.64 18.21
CA GLY A 370 38.53 -15.80 18.93
C GLY A 370 38.31 -15.91 20.46
N THR A 371 39.15 -15.27 21.29
CA THR A 371 38.87 -15.17 22.73
C THR A 371 37.51 -14.49 22.97
N GLN A 372 36.61 -15.13 23.73
CA GLN A 372 35.26 -14.62 24.00
C GLN A 372 34.83 -14.82 25.44
N SER A 373 33.94 -13.93 25.88
CA SER A 373 33.23 -14.00 27.14
C SER A 373 31.93 -14.77 26.98
N VAL A 374 31.83 -15.94 27.62
CA VAL A 374 30.56 -16.68 27.73
C VAL A 374 29.76 -16.08 28.88
N LEU A 375 28.60 -15.51 28.57
CA LEU A 375 27.83 -14.75 29.53
C LEU A 375 26.98 -15.65 30.43
N ALA A 376 26.67 -15.18 31.64
CA ALA A 376 25.75 -15.86 32.54
C ALA A 376 24.37 -16.03 31.89
N GLY A 377 23.68 -17.12 32.18
CA GLY A 377 22.38 -17.43 31.59
C GLY A 377 22.02 -18.91 31.70
N THR A 378 20.86 -19.26 31.16
CA THR A 378 20.41 -20.66 31.03
C THR A 378 20.37 -21.02 29.55
N TYR A 379 21.06 -22.08 29.16
CA TYR A 379 21.19 -22.52 27.77
C TYR A 379 20.57 -23.90 27.59
N VAL A 380 19.66 -24.07 26.64
CA VAL A 380 19.25 -25.41 26.20
C VAL A 380 20.41 -26.12 25.50
N ASN A 381 21.20 -25.37 24.73
CA ASN A 381 22.44 -25.88 24.17
C ASN A 381 23.45 -24.74 24.06
N LEU A 382 24.68 -24.97 24.52
CA LEU A 382 25.78 -24.04 24.46
C LEU A 382 26.93 -24.69 23.69
N THR A 383 27.34 -24.06 22.59
CA THR A 383 28.47 -24.50 21.79
C THR A 383 29.58 -23.46 21.86
N CYS A 384 30.77 -23.91 22.21
CA CYS A 384 32.00 -23.12 22.16
C CYS A 384 32.84 -23.66 21.00
N SER A 385 32.94 -22.88 19.93
CA SER A 385 33.68 -23.23 18.72
C SER A 385 34.67 -22.10 18.35
N GLY A 386 35.45 -22.27 17.28
CA GLY A 386 36.46 -21.28 16.90
C GLY A 386 37.76 -21.39 17.70
N SER A 387 38.62 -20.37 17.59
CA SER A 387 39.94 -20.33 18.23
C SER A 387 39.93 -19.53 19.53
N GLY A 388 40.93 -19.71 20.38
CA GLY A 388 41.08 -18.95 21.62
C GLY A 388 40.14 -19.35 22.75
N ASP A 389 40.38 -18.77 23.93
CA ASP A 389 39.70 -19.16 25.16
C ASP A 389 38.26 -18.64 25.21
N LYS A 390 37.34 -19.48 25.71
CA LYS A 390 35.95 -19.12 26.01
C LYS A 390 35.79 -19.05 27.52
N THR A 391 35.85 -17.84 28.06
CA THR A 391 35.87 -17.62 29.51
C THR A 391 34.47 -17.28 29.99
N ALA A 392 33.96 -18.07 30.93
CA ALA A 392 32.71 -17.76 31.61
C ALA A 392 32.86 -16.50 32.46
N THR A 393 31.98 -15.51 32.30
CA THR A 393 32.00 -14.27 33.10
C THR A 393 31.06 -14.31 34.30
N GLY A 394 30.39 -15.45 34.53
CA GLY A 394 29.47 -15.68 35.64
C GLY A 394 28.90 -17.09 35.58
N ALA A 395 28.01 -17.41 36.52
CA ALA A 395 27.35 -18.71 36.56
C ALA A 395 26.40 -18.88 35.35
N PHE A 396 26.46 -20.04 34.70
CA PHE A 396 25.50 -20.44 33.69
C PHE A 396 25.07 -21.88 33.89
N VAL A 397 23.92 -22.23 33.30
CA VAL A 397 23.37 -23.60 33.30
C VAL A 397 23.23 -24.05 31.85
N VAL A 398 23.61 -25.30 31.57
CA VAL A 398 23.29 -25.97 30.30
C VAL A 398 22.35 -27.13 30.63
N ASN A 399 21.12 -27.08 30.11
CA ASN A 399 20.04 -28.03 30.43
C ASN A 399 20.01 -29.25 29.52
#